data_AF-A0A924N9I9-F1
#
_entry.id   AF-A0A924N9I9-F1
#
_cell.length_a   1.000
_cell.length_b   1.000
_cell.length_c   1.000
_cell.angle_alpha   90.00
_cell.angle_beta   90.00
_cell.angle_gamma   90.00
#
_symmetry.space_group_name_H-M   'P 1'
#
loop_
_entity.id
_entity.type
_entity.pdbx_description
1 polymer ?
#
loop_
_entity_poly.entity_id
_entity_poly.type
_entity_poly.pdbx_seq_one_letter_code
_entity_poly.pdbx_strand_id
1 'polypeptide(L)'
;MFSVATSLPATSAVAAFPGQVQPGSTCQLGAQSGLPSIAIPIGFTGDGLPVSVELLGKGFTDARLVSLAYAFEQSGPRRRAPSTTPALVNGVAPVARPITVSTRAGSTTVTTQLTVDAVHNALRWQVHASGASQLAAVVLRRRGGGVITGPASGTSGSAPVVVQLTIPDDAVRVVARLMGPDRTDARGSLPLSYADRVAFAEGRLSVAVMSSTGAITEQVVR
;
A
#
# COMPACT_ATOMS: atom_id res chain seq x y z
N MET A 1 17.52 -6.84 33.68
CA MET A 1 17.05 -7.65 32.55
C MET A 1 15.78 -6.98 32.04
N PHE A 2 15.87 -6.30 30.91
CA PHE A 2 14.70 -5.70 30.24
C PHE A 2 14.19 -6.74 29.26
N SER A 3 12.90 -7.06 29.30
CA SER A 3 12.28 -7.90 28.29
C SER A 3 11.76 -6.99 27.19
N VAL A 4 12.23 -7.23 25.96
CA VAL A 4 11.73 -6.58 24.76
C VAL A 4 10.53 -7.40 24.31
N ALA A 5 9.32 -6.92 24.58
CA ALA A 5 8.15 -7.35 23.84
C ALA A 5 7.96 -6.38 22.67
N THR A 6 7.01 -6.58 21.78
CA THR A 6 6.65 -5.61 20.73
C THR A 6 5.26 -5.05 21.04
N SER A 7 4.94 -3.75 20.92
CA SER A 7 3.55 -3.27 21.17
C SER A 7 3.16 -2.06 20.34
N LEU A 8 2.15 -2.32 19.50
CA LEU A 8 1.10 -1.48 18.90
C LEU A 8 0.37 -2.52 18.04
N PRO A 9 -0.84 -2.98 18.42
CA PRO A 9 -1.11 -4.43 18.61
C PRO A 9 -0.08 -5.29 17.88
N ALA A 10 1.03 -5.59 18.56
CA ALA A 10 2.10 -6.30 17.90
C ALA A 10 1.60 -7.70 17.65
N THR A 11 1.31 -7.87 16.39
CA THR A 11 0.95 -9.11 15.77
C THR A 11 2.25 -9.49 15.10
N SER A 12 2.76 -10.68 15.39
CA SER A 12 3.82 -11.30 14.60
C SER A 12 3.35 -11.63 13.17
N ALA A 13 2.20 -11.08 12.76
CA ALA A 13 1.49 -11.29 11.53
C ALA A 13 0.92 -9.94 11.05
N VAL A 14 0.69 -9.84 9.74
CA VAL A 14 0.01 -8.69 9.14
C VAL A 14 -1.38 -8.51 9.77
N ALA A 15 -1.86 -7.26 9.84
CA ALA A 15 -3.21 -6.95 10.32
C ALA A 15 -4.25 -7.80 9.56
N ALA A 16 -5.05 -8.53 10.31
CA ALA A 16 -6.12 -9.35 9.77
C ALA A 16 -7.28 -8.45 9.33
N PHE A 17 -7.98 -8.83 8.26
CA PHE A 17 -9.17 -8.10 7.82
C PHE A 17 -10.30 -8.16 8.88
N PRO A 18 -11.19 -7.16 8.93
CA PRO A 18 -12.35 -7.19 9.84
C PRO A 18 -13.13 -8.51 9.74
N GLY A 19 -13.38 -9.17 10.87
CA GLY A 19 -14.05 -10.48 10.94
C GLY A 19 -13.10 -11.70 10.92
N GLN A 20 -11.81 -11.50 10.71
CA GLN A 20 -10.78 -12.55 10.88
C GLN A 20 -10.19 -12.50 12.30
N VAL A 21 -9.77 -13.67 12.82
CA VAL A 21 -9.01 -13.74 14.08
C VAL A 21 -7.64 -13.13 13.86
N GLN A 22 -7.22 -12.22 14.73
CA GLN A 22 -5.89 -11.63 14.71
C GLN A 22 -4.92 -12.52 15.52
N PRO A 23 -4.00 -13.27 14.87
CA PRO A 23 -3.04 -14.11 15.58
C PRO A 23 -1.89 -13.27 16.19
N GLY A 24 -1.28 -13.79 17.26
CA GLY A 24 0.01 -13.30 17.75
C GLY A 24 -0.02 -12.03 18.61
N SER A 25 -1.13 -11.72 19.28
CA SER A 25 -1.25 -10.56 20.17
C SER A 25 -0.31 -10.68 21.40
N THR A 26 0.74 -9.88 21.44
CA THR A 26 1.64 -9.76 22.62
C THR A 26 1.07 -8.89 23.73
N CYS A 27 -0.06 -8.19 23.49
CA CYS A 27 -0.71 -7.29 24.45
C CYS A 27 -1.08 -7.97 25.78
N GLN A 28 -1.17 -9.31 25.79
CA GLN A 28 -1.46 -10.07 26.99
C GLN A 28 -0.35 -9.97 28.04
N LEU A 29 0.92 -9.82 27.66
CA LEU A 29 2.03 -9.82 28.62
C LEU A 29 2.06 -8.55 29.48
N GLY A 30 1.93 -7.36 28.88
CA GLY A 30 1.82 -6.10 29.64
C GLY A 30 0.55 -6.07 30.50
N ALA A 31 -0.61 -6.39 29.90
CA ALA A 31 -1.90 -6.32 30.59
C ALA A 31 -2.04 -7.30 31.76
N GLN A 32 -1.45 -8.50 31.68
CA GLN A 32 -1.59 -9.53 32.70
C GLN A 32 -0.46 -9.53 33.75
N SER A 33 0.66 -8.85 33.48
CA SER A 33 1.82 -8.87 34.40
C SER A 33 1.73 -7.87 35.55
N GLY A 34 0.87 -6.85 35.46
CA GLY A 34 0.83 -5.75 36.43
C GLY A 34 2.10 -4.88 36.43
N LEU A 35 2.95 -5.03 35.42
CA LEU A 35 4.20 -4.28 35.25
C LEU A 35 3.99 -3.09 34.31
N PRO A 36 4.76 -1.99 34.48
CA PRO A 36 4.70 -0.87 33.56
C PRO A 36 5.21 -1.29 32.18
N SER A 37 4.47 -0.96 31.12
CA SER A 37 4.87 -1.21 29.73
C SER A 37 4.67 0.01 28.84
N ILE A 38 5.48 0.15 27.79
CA ILE A 38 5.36 1.25 26.82
C ILE A 38 5.65 0.79 25.38
N ALA A 39 4.78 1.21 24.47
CA ALA A 39 4.88 1.03 23.03
C ALA A 39 5.71 2.14 22.38
N ILE A 40 6.74 1.77 21.60
CA ILE A 40 7.55 2.72 20.82
C ILE A 40 7.56 2.33 19.33
N PRO A 41 7.29 3.26 18.40
CA PRO A 41 7.32 2.98 16.96
C PRO A 41 8.76 2.70 16.51
N ILE A 42 8.97 1.58 15.80
CA ILE A 42 10.30 1.21 15.29
C ILE A 42 10.43 1.38 13.77
N GLY A 43 9.32 1.57 13.06
CA GLY A 43 9.32 1.84 11.63
C GLY A 43 8.10 1.29 10.93
N PHE A 44 8.28 0.84 9.70
CA PHE A 44 7.22 0.32 8.85
C PHE A 44 7.67 -0.95 8.12
N THR A 45 6.74 -1.83 7.80
CA THR A 45 6.97 -2.96 6.88
C THR A 45 7.17 -2.45 5.44
N GLY A 46 7.60 -3.33 4.53
CA GLY A 46 7.66 -3.02 3.10
C GLY A 46 6.32 -2.58 2.50
N ASP A 47 5.21 -3.09 3.06
CA ASP A 47 3.84 -2.70 2.70
C ASP A 47 3.35 -1.43 3.41
N GLY A 48 4.24 -0.72 4.11
CA GLY A 48 3.94 0.55 4.74
C GLY A 48 3.05 0.44 5.97
N LEU A 49 2.97 -0.73 6.60
CA LEU A 49 2.26 -0.92 7.87
C LEU A 49 3.17 -0.54 9.04
N PRO A 50 2.69 0.24 10.02
CA PRO A 50 3.51 0.65 11.16
C PRO A 50 3.87 -0.56 12.03
N VAL A 51 5.11 -0.58 12.51
CA VAL A 51 5.65 -1.59 13.42
C VAL A 51 6.23 -0.90 14.65
N SER A 52 6.12 -1.54 15.79
CA SER A 52 6.54 -1.02 17.09
C SER A 52 7.12 -2.10 18.00
N VAL A 53 7.83 -1.64 19.03
CA VAL A 53 8.41 -2.44 20.11
C VAL A 53 7.76 -2.07 21.46
N GLU A 54 7.57 -3.02 22.37
CA GLU A 54 7.08 -2.86 23.74
C GLU A 54 8.23 -3.01 24.71
N LEU A 55 8.47 -2.00 25.51
CA LEU A 55 9.41 -2.12 26.62
C LEU A 55 8.62 -2.47 27.88
N LEU A 56 9.03 -3.52 28.58
CA LEU A 56 8.48 -3.89 29.88
C LEU A 56 9.46 -3.49 31.00
N GLY A 57 8.96 -2.69 31.95
CA GLY A 57 9.69 -2.26 33.13
C GLY A 57 9.47 -3.17 34.33
N LYS A 58 10.25 -2.96 35.39
CA LYS A 58 9.95 -3.55 36.71
C LYS A 58 8.85 -2.72 37.40
N GLY A 59 8.19 -3.29 38.41
CA GLY A 59 7.21 -2.55 39.21
C GLY A 59 7.75 -1.21 39.70
N PHE A 60 6.95 -0.15 39.57
CA PHE A 60 7.26 1.22 40.00
C PHE A 60 8.49 1.86 39.32
N THR A 61 8.87 1.42 38.11
CA THR A 61 10.00 1.98 37.34
C THR A 61 9.58 2.80 36.11
N ASP A 62 8.36 3.33 36.12
CA ASP A 62 7.72 4.09 35.05
C ASP A 62 8.60 5.24 34.54
N ALA A 63 9.20 6.02 35.43
CA ALA A 63 10.07 7.15 35.06
C ALA A 63 11.29 6.70 34.24
N ARG A 64 11.90 5.56 34.62
CA ARG A 64 13.02 4.97 33.87
C ARG A 64 12.57 4.43 32.52
N LEU A 65 11.39 3.81 32.48
CA LEU A 65 10.82 3.27 31.25
C LEU A 65 10.53 4.39 30.23
N VAL A 66 9.93 5.49 30.68
CA VAL A 66 9.69 6.70 29.86
C VAL A 66 11.01 7.32 29.40
N SER A 67 12.02 7.40 30.26
CA SER A 67 13.33 7.95 29.91
C SER A 67 14.00 7.16 28.77
N LEU A 68 13.88 5.83 28.80
CA LEU A 68 14.41 4.95 27.75
C LEU A 68 13.64 5.08 26.44
N ALA A 69 12.31 5.08 26.50
CA ALA A 69 11.46 5.28 25.32
C ALA A 69 11.73 6.64 24.66
N TYR A 70 11.89 7.69 25.46
CA TYR A 70 12.23 9.02 25.00
C TYR A 70 13.60 9.05 24.33
N ALA A 71 14.65 8.48 24.96
CA ALA A 71 15.97 8.40 24.35
C ALA A 71 15.94 7.65 23.00
N PHE A 72 15.13 6.59 22.90
CA PHE A 72 14.92 5.89 21.64
C PHE A 72 14.23 6.77 20.59
N GLU A 73 13.15 7.47 20.94
CA GLU A 73 12.47 8.41 20.04
C GLU A 73 13.43 9.50 19.53
N GLN A 74 14.22 10.09 20.41
CA GLN A 74 15.19 11.15 20.07
C GLN A 74 16.32 10.67 19.14
N SER A 75 16.56 9.35 19.03
CA SER A 75 17.56 8.83 18.10
C SER A 75 17.15 8.88 16.62
N GLY A 76 15.89 9.24 16.30
CA GLY A 76 15.48 9.51 14.92
C GLY A 76 13.98 9.34 14.63
N PRO A 77 13.51 9.94 13.51
CA PRO A 77 12.11 9.90 13.13
C PRO A 77 11.69 8.49 12.68
N ARG A 78 10.72 7.91 13.40
CA ARG A 78 10.14 6.58 13.07
C ARG A 78 8.64 6.62 12.79
N ARG A 79 7.99 7.71 13.17
CA ARG A 79 6.57 7.95 12.94
C ARG A 79 6.36 8.69 11.62
N ARG A 80 5.35 8.27 10.86
CA ARG A 80 4.89 8.94 9.65
C ARG A 80 3.37 9.08 9.72
N ALA A 81 2.84 10.22 9.27
CA ALA A 81 1.40 10.42 9.17
C ALA A 81 0.79 9.43 8.16
N PRO A 82 -0.42 8.88 8.42
CA PRO A 82 -1.11 8.04 7.45
C PRO A 82 -1.39 8.80 6.15
N SER A 83 -1.28 8.12 5.01
CA SER A 83 -1.56 8.70 3.69
C SER A 83 -3.04 9.02 3.47
N THR A 84 -3.94 8.46 4.29
CA THR A 84 -5.40 8.65 4.19
C THR A 84 -5.92 9.82 5.02
N THR A 85 -5.06 10.47 5.80
CA THR A 85 -5.41 11.65 6.59
C THR A 85 -4.48 12.80 6.20
N PRO A 86 -4.61 13.33 4.97
CA PRO A 86 -3.79 14.46 4.53
C PRO A 86 -4.08 15.72 5.37
N ALA A 87 -3.12 16.65 5.38
CA ALA A 87 -3.29 17.92 6.07
C ALA A 87 -4.50 18.69 5.52
N LEU A 88 -5.23 19.36 6.41
CA LEU A 88 -6.37 20.19 6.04
C LEU A 88 -5.90 21.40 5.23
N VAL A 89 -6.70 21.80 4.23
CA VAL A 89 -6.51 23.04 3.48
C VAL A 89 -7.58 24.02 3.96
N ASN A 90 -7.18 25.12 4.59
CA ASN A 90 -8.10 26.11 5.18
C ASN A 90 -9.12 25.49 6.16
N GLY A 91 -8.70 24.50 6.95
CA GLY A 91 -9.55 23.82 7.93
C GLY A 91 -10.49 22.76 7.34
N VAL A 92 -10.41 22.48 6.04
CA VAL A 92 -11.26 21.48 5.35
C VAL A 92 -10.42 20.36 4.76
N ALA A 93 -10.98 19.15 4.70
CA ALA A 93 -10.33 18.01 4.05
C ALA A 93 -10.04 18.34 2.58
N PRO A 94 -8.85 18.00 2.05
CA PRO A 94 -8.52 18.19 0.64
C PRO A 94 -9.53 17.49 -0.28
N VAL A 95 -10.03 18.22 -1.27
CA VAL A 95 -10.93 17.67 -2.29
C VAL A 95 -10.11 16.93 -3.35
N ALA A 96 -10.49 15.69 -3.64
CA ALA A 96 -9.88 14.90 -4.71
C ALA A 96 -10.10 15.58 -6.07
N ARG A 97 -9.02 15.88 -6.80
CA ARG A 97 -9.08 16.50 -8.13
C ARG A 97 -8.95 15.44 -9.23
N PRO A 98 -9.78 15.49 -10.29
CA PRO A 98 -9.65 14.59 -11.43
C PRO A 98 -8.40 14.94 -12.25
N ILE A 99 -7.68 13.90 -12.67
CA ILE A 99 -6.53 13.91 -13.57
C ILE A 99 -6.98 13.29 -14.88
N THR A 100 -6.83 14.02 -15.99
CA THR A 100 -7.22 13.55 -17.31
C THR A 100 -6.00 13.09 -18.10
N VAL A 101 -6.04 11.86 -18.57
CA VAL A 101 -5.00 11.21 -19.38
C VAL A 101 -5.60 10.89 -20.74
N SER A 102 -4.98 11.38 -21.82
CA SER A 102 -5.47 11.19 -23.19
C SER A 102 -4.44 10.41 -24.00
N THR A 103 -4.77 9.17 -24.33
CA THR A 103 -3.90 8.27 -25.10
C THR A 103 -4.52 7.98 -26.45
N ARG A 104 -3.68 7.75 -27.46
CA ARG A 104 -4.14 7.46 -28.82
C ARG A 104 -3.52 6.15 -29.30
N ALA A 105 -4.36 5.23 -29.78
CA ALA A 105 -3.92 3.99 -30.41
C ALA A 105 -4.52 3.94 -31.83
N GLY A 106 -3.70 4.20 -32.85
CA GLY A 106 -4.17 4.33 -34.23
C GLY A 106 -5.18 5.48 -34.38
N SER A 107 -6.38 5.17 -34.88
CA SER A 107 -7.53 6.10 -35.02
C SER A 107 -8.36 6.24 -33.74
N THR A 108 -8.11 5.42 -32.72
CA THR A 108 -8.88 5.43 -31.47
C THR A 108 -8.22 6.35 -30.44
N THR A 109 -8.98 7.32 -29.95
CA THR A 109 -8.57 8.21 -28.85
C THR A 109 -9.29 7.80 -27.58
N VAL A 110 -8.52 7.52 -26.53
CA VAL A 110 -8.99 7.13 -25.20
C VAL A 110 -8.70 8.26 -24.22
N THR A 111 -9.76 8.82 -23.65
CA THR A 111 -9.68 9.79 -22.56
C THR A 111 -10.02 9.08 -21.25
N THR A 112 -9.09 9.08 -20.31
CA THR A 112 -9.24 8.48 -18.98
C THR A 112 -9.17 9.57 -17.92
N GLN A 113 -10.26 9.77 -17.19
CA GLN A 113 -10.29 10.62 -15.99
C GLN A 113 -10.07 9.75 -14.76
N LEU A 114 -9.07 10.10 -13.95
CA LEU A 114 -8.70 9.41 -12.71
C LEU A 114 -8.87 10.37 -11.54
N THR A 115 -9.55 9.94 -10.49
CA THR A 115 -9.68 10.71 -9.25
C THR A 115 -9.12 9.88 -8.11
N VAL A 116 -8.01 10.34 -7.53
CA VAL A 116 -7.41 9.73 -6.33
C VAL A 116 -8.00 10.40 -5.09
N ASP A 117 -8.86 9.67 -4.40
CA ASP A 117 -9.45 10.06 -3.13
C ASP A 117 -8.59 9.52 -1.98
N ALA A 118 -7.69 10.35 -1.47
CA ALA A 118 -6.80 9.98 -0.39
C ALA A 118 -7.58 9.63 0.89
N VAL A 119 -8.62 10.39 1.21
CA VAL A 119 -9.41 10.25 2.44
C VAL A 119 -10.11 8.89 2.49
N HIS A 120 -10.69 8.47 1.38
CA HIS A 120 -11.38 7.17 1.27
C HIS A 120 -10.49 6.03 0.73
N ASN A 121 -9.19 6.28 0.54
CA ASN A 121 -8.25 5.34 -0.08
C ASN A 121 -8.76 4.72 -1.39
N ALA A 122 -9.36 5.52 -2.26
CA ALA A 122 -10.02 5.03 -3.47
C ALA A 122 -9.49 5.72 -4.73
N LEU A 123 -9.17 4.93 -5.75
CA LEU A 123 -9.03 5.41 -7.11
C LEU A 123 -10.35 5.23 -7.83
N ARG A 124 -10.93 6.33 -8.32
CA ARG A 124 -12.10 6.31 -9.20
C ARG A 124 -11.65 6.60 -10.63
N TRP A 125 -12.30 5.98 -11.60
CA TRP A 125 -12.01 6.24 -13.01
C TRP A 125 -13.25 6.36 -13.86
N GLN A 126 -13.12 7.11 -14.95
CA GLN A 126 -14.01 7.12 -16.09
C GLN A 126 -13.17 7.09 -17.35
N VAL A 127 -13.52 6.25 -18.31
CA VAL A 127 -12.83 6.07 -19.57
C VAL A 127 -13.84 6.24 -20.68
N HIS A 128 -13.51 7.11 -21.64
CA HIS A 128 -14.26 7.30 -22.88
C HIS A 128 -13.33 7.07 -24.07
N ALA A 129 -13.71 6.18 -24.97
CA ALA A 129 -12.99 5.87 -26.19
C ALA A 129 -13.82 6.31 -27.40
N SER A 130 -13.16 6.99 -28.34
CA SER A 130 -13.76 7.48 -29.58
C SER A 130 -12.89 7.06 -30.77
N GLY A 131 -13.53 6.70 -31.89
CA GLY A 131 -12.85 6.25 -33.11
C GLY A 131 -13.19 4.80 -33.51
N ALA A 132 -12.73 4.42 -34.70
CA ALA A 132 -13.01 3.11 -35.28
C ALA A 132 -11.87 2.12 -34.97
N SER A 133 -12.16 1.17 -34.09
CA SER A 133 -11.65 -0.21 -34.01
C SER A 133 -10.77 -0.65 -32.82
N GLN A 134 -11.02 -1.93 -32.48
CA GLN A 134 -10.25 -2.97 -31.81
C GLN A 134 -9.36 -2.57 -30.62
N LEU A 135 -9.98 -1.97 -29.62
CA LEU A 135 -9.38 -1.85 -28.31
C LEU A 135 -9.46 -3.19 -27.58
N ALA A 136 -8.34 -3.73 -27.11
CA ALA A 136 -8.33 -4.94 -26.29
C ALA A 136 -8.62 -4.61 -24.81
N ALA A 137 -7.96 -3.58 -24.28
CA ALA A 137 -8.19 -3.08 -22.94
C ALA A 137 -7.57 -1.70 -22.71
N VAL A 138 -8.12 -0.97 -21.74
CA VAL A 138 -7.42 0.12 -21.05
C VAL A 138 -7.04 -0.39 -19.68
N VAL A 139 -5.77 -0.27 -19.31
CA VAL A 139 -5.23 -0.79 -18.06
C VAL A 139 -4.49 0.30 -17.30
N LEU A 140 -4.61 0.27 -15.98
CA LEU A 140 -3.73 0.98 -15.08
C LEU A 140 -2.51 0.12 -14.80
N ARG A 141 -1.32 0.67 -15.00
CA ARG A 141 -0.05 -0.02 -14.80
C ARG A 141 0.77 0.69 -13.73
N ARG A 142 1.60 -0.09 -13.05
CA ARG A 142 2.56 0.35 -12.06
C ARG A 142 3.94 -0.11 -12.47
N ARG A 143 4.88 0.81 -12.57
CA ARG A 143 6.31 0.50 -12.71
C ARG A 143 6.95 0.39 -11.33
N GLY A 144 7.76 -0.63 -11.13
CA GLY A 144 8.52 -0.81 -9.90
C GLY A 144 8.77 -2.27 -9.59
N GLY A 145 9.95 -2.51 -9.03
CA GLY A 145 10.38 -3.80 -8.54
C GLY A 145 9.81 -4.12 -7.17
N GLY A 146 10.42 -5.12 -6.56
CA GLY A 146 10.06 -5.58 -5.24
C GLY A 146 10.41 -7.05 -5.06
N VAL A 147 10.02 -7.57 -3.91
CA VAL A 147 10.29 -8.95 -3.55
C VAL A 147 8.98 -9.60 -3.18
N ILE A 148 8.68 -10.73 -3.82
CA ILE A 148 7.58 -11.60 -3.41
C ILE A 148 8.21 -12.67 -2.53
N THR A 149 7.85 -12.67 -1.26
CA THR A 149 8.25 -13.71 -0.30
C THR A 149 7.01 -14.49 0.10
N GLY A 150 7.07 -15.82 -0.03
CA GLY A 150 5.95 -16.67 0.35
C GLY A 150 6.32 -18.14 0.42
N PRO A 151 5.45 -18.98 1.02
CA PRO A 151 5.63 -20.42 0.98
C PRO A 151 5.51 -20.92 -0.45
N ALA A 152 6.42 -21.80 -0.86
CA ALA A 152 6.33 -22.52 -2.13
C ALA A 152 5.62 -23.86 -1.93
N SER A 153 4.58 -24.09 -2.71
CA SER A 153 3.93 -25.40 -2.84
C SER A 153 4.65 -26.21 -3.91
N GLY A 154 4.83 -27.51 -3.69
CA GLY A 154 5.40 -28.44 -4.69
C GLY A 154 6.84 -28.90 -4.43
N THR A 155 7.44 -28.53 -3.30
CA THR A 155 8.75 -29.06 -2.88
C THR A 155 8.60 -30.42 -2.20
N SER A 156 9.33 -31.44 -2.63
CA SER A 156 9.42 -32.74 -1.95
C SER A 156 10.30 -32.61 -0.70
N GLY A 157 9.78 -31.97 0.35
CA GLY A 157 10.50 -31.75 1.60
C GLY A 157 9.53 -31.51 2.75
N SER A 158 9.87 -32.02 3.94
CA SER A 158 9.03 -31.98 5.14
C SER A 158 8.96 -30.59 5.81
N ALA A 159 9.68 -29.59 5.31
CA ALA A 159 9.77 -28.26 5.91
C ALA A 159 9.19 -27.19 4.97
N PRO A 160 8.53 -26.13 5.50
CA PRO A 160 8.04 -25.04 4.69
C PRO A 160 9.20 -24.34 3.98
N VAL A 161 9.24 -24.45 2.65
CA VAL A 161 10.21 -23.74 1.82
C VAL A 161 9.66 -22.35 1.55
N VAL A 162 10.31 -21.32 2.09
CA VAL A 162 10.03 -19.92 1.74
C VAL A 162 10.84 -19.60 0.50
N VAL A 163 10.16 -19.23 -0.59
CA VAL A 163 10.81 -18.77 -1.81
C VAL A 163 10.71 -17.25 -1.86
N GLN A 164 11.82 -16.65 -2.27
CA GLN A 164 11.93 -15.23 -2.53
C GLN A 164 12.09 -15.02 -4.04
N LEU A 165 11.13 -14.35 -4.65
CA LEU A 165 11.16 -13.97 -6.07
C LEU A 165 11.47 -12.47 -6.17
N THR A 166 12.62 -12.14 -6.75
CA THR A 166 13.02 -10.77 -7.03
C THR A 166 12.35 -10.28 -8.31
N ILE A 167 11.69 -9.14 -8.22
CA ILE A 167 11.06 -8.46 -9.35
C ILE A 167 11.99 -7.31 -9.77
N PRO A 168 12.40 -7.24 -11.05
CA PRO A 168 13.23 -6.14 -11.56
C PRO A 168 12.61 -4.77 -11.30
N ASP A 169 13.44 -3.75 -11.03
CA ASP A 169 12.96 -2.40 -10.71
C ASP A 169 12.21 -1.71 -11.84
N ASP A 170 12.50 -2.10 -13.08
CA ASP A 170 11.86 -1.63 -14.30
C ASP A 170 10.59 -2.42 -14.65
N ALA A 171 10.26 -3.47 -13.89
CA ALA A 171 9.10 -4.30 -14.14
C ALA A 171 7.81 -3.48 -14.14
N VAL A 172 6.91 -3.83 -15.05
CA VAL A 172 5.61 -3.19 -15.18
C VAL A 172 4.50 -4.19 -14.91
N ARG A 173 3.64 -3.86 -13.95
CA ARG A 173 2.51 -4.69 -13.53
C ARG A 173 1.20 -4.03 -13.89
N VAL A 174 0.22 -4.81 -14.33
CA VAL A 174 -1.17 -4.34 -14.44
C VAL A 174 -1.76 -4.30 -13.04
N VAL A 175 -2.15 -3.11 -12.59
CA VAL A 175 -2.85 -2.89 -11.32
C VAL A 175 -4.33 -3.21 -11.49
N ALA A 176 -4.93 -2.73 -12.57
CA ALA A 176 -6.34 -2.94 -12.85
C ALA A 176 -6.64 -2.81 -14.35
N ARG A 177 -7.68 -3.51 -14.79
CA ARG A 177 -8.32 -3.27 -16.09
C ARG A 177 -9.41 -2.21 -15.90
N LEU A 178 -9.21 -1.03 -16.49
CA LEU A 178 -10.13 0.11 -16.41
C LEU A 178 -11.29 -0.03 -17.42
N MET A 179 -11.00 -0.63 -18.58
CA MET A 179 -11.96 -0.89 -19.66
C MET A 179 -11.58 -2.19 -20.38
N GLY A 180 -12.57 -3.00 -20.73
CA GLY A 180 -12.40 -4.24 -21.49
C GLY A 180 -12.53 -4.05 -23.01
N PRO A 181 -12.50 -5.14 -23.78
CA PRO A 181 -12.63 -5.07 -25.24
C PRO A 181 -14.02 -4.58 -25.66
N ASP A 182 -14.09 -3.99 -26.85
CA ASP A 182 -15.32 -3.56 -27.53
C ASP A 182 -16.23 -2.62 -26.72
N ARG A 183 -15.64 -1.90 -25.75
CA ARG A 183 -16.31 -0.89 -24.93
C ARG A 183 -15.87 0.51 -25.38
N THR A 184 -16.83 1.42 -25.48
CA THR A 184 -16.56 2.87 -25.65
C THR A 184 -16.52 3.60 -24.32
N ASP A 185 -17.17 3.06 -23.30
CA ASP A 185 -17.33 3.70 -21.99
C ASP A 185 -17.13 2.72 -20.84
N ALA A 186 -16.41 3.15 -19.81
CA ALA A 186 -16.24 2.38 -18.58
C ALA A 186 -16.02 3.32 -17.39
N ARG A 187 -16.49 2.91 -16.21
CA ARG A 187 -16.26 3.61 -14.94
C ARG A 187 -16.17 2.61 -13.80
N GLY A 188 -15.47 3.00 -12.75
CA GLY A 188 -15.38 2.17 -11.54
C GLY A 188 -14.60 2.82 -10.43
N SER A 189 -14.41 2.07 -9.36
CA SER A 189 -13.51 2.41 -8.27
C SER A 189 -12.78 1.18 -7.75
N LEU A 190 -11.59 1.40 -7.20
CA LEU A 190 -10.80 0.37 -6.55
C LEU A 190 -10.05 0.97 -5.35
N PRO A 191 -9.81 0.19 -4.30
CA PRO A 191 -8.93 0.61 -3.22
C PRO A 191 -7.47 0.62 -3.71
N LEU A 192 -6.71 1.63 -3.30
CA LEU A 192 -5.26 1.66 -3.60
C LEU A 192 -4.48 0.89 -2.55
N SER A 193 -3.54 0.04 -2.98
CA SER A 193 -2.55 -0.54 -2.07
C SER A 193 -1.49 0.50 -1.67
N TYR A 194 -0.69 0.22 -0.64
CA TYR A 194 0.43 1.10 -0.27
C TYR A 194 1.38 1.32 -1.45
N ALA A 195 1.75 0.25 -2.14
CA ALA A 195 2.63 0.32 -3.30
C ALA A 195 2.02 1.14 -4.46
N ASP A 196 0.71 1.12 -4.65
CA ASP A 196 0.05 1.97 -5.66
C ASP A 196 0.06 3.45 -5.27
N ARG A 197 -0.16 3.77 -3.99
CA ARG A 197 -0.11 5.16 -3.49
C ARG A 197 1.30 5.74 -3.61
N VAL A 198 2.32 4.97 -3.25
CA VAL A 198 3.72 5.38 -3.40
C VAL A 198 4.05 5.56 -4.88
N ALA A 199 3.65 4.60 -5.73
CA ALA A 199 3.88 4.72 -7.17
C ALA A 199 3.16 5.93 -7.79
N PHE A 200 1.95 6.27 -7.32
CA PHE A 200 1.25 7.47 -7.76
C PHE A 200 2.05 8.74 -7.39
N ALA A 201 2.46 8.87 -6.12
CA ALA A 201 3.22 10.02 -5.63
C ALA A 201 4.57 10.20 -6.35
N GLU A 202 5.19 9.10 -6.80
CA GLU A 202 6.47 9.10 -7.51
C GLU A 202 6.34 9.13 -9.04
N GLY A 203 5.12 9.24 -9.59
CA GLY A 203 4.89 9.28 -11.04
C GLY A 203 5.24 7.95 -11.74
N ARG A 204 5.05 6.83 -11.05
CA ARG A 204 5.25 5.45 -11.54
C ARG A 204 3.96 4.72 -11.90
N LEU A 205 2.80 5.40 -11.79
CA LEU A 205 1.54 4.92 -12.34
C LEU A 205 1.31 5.45 -13.75
N SER A 206 0.74 4.63 -14.61
CA SER A 206 0.46 4.97 -16.00
C SER A 206 -0.83 4.33 -16.49
N VAL A 207 -1.51 5.01 -17.41
CA VAL A 207 -2.62 4.42 -18.17
C VAL A 207 -2.07 3.93 -19.49
N ALA A 208 -2.32 2.66 -19.81
CA ALA A 208 -1.93 2.07 -21.07
C ALA A 208 -3.15 1.56 -21.84
N VAL A 209 -3.18 1.86 -23.13
CA VAL A 209 -4.15 1.34 -24.09
C VAL A 209 -3.50 0.22 -24.86
N MET A 210 -4.15 -0.95 -24.84
CA MET A 210 -3.73 -2.13 -25.57
C MET A 210 -4.63 -2.30 -26.78
N SER A 211 -4.04 -2.31 -27.98
CA SER A 211 -4.77 -2.71 -29.19
C SER A 211 -4.89 -4.24 -29.26
N SER A 212 -5.85 -4.73 -30.05
CA SER A 212 -5.93 -6.16 -30.42
C SER A 212 -4.65 -6.70 -31.08
N THR A 213 -3.88 -5.82 -31.73
CA THR A 213 -2.61 -6.13 -32.40
C THR A 213 -1.41 -6.14 -31.46
N GLY A 214 -1.60 -5.87 -30.17
CA GLY A 214 -0.54 -5.88 -29.15
C GLY A 214 0.25 -4.58 -29.02
N ALA A 215 -0.09 -3.53 -29.78
CA ALA A 215 0.52 -2.21 -29.60
C ALA A 215 0.05 -1.58 -28.29
N ILE A 216 1.00 -1.06 -27.51
CA ILE A 216 0.74 -0.42 -26.23
C ILE A 216 1.10 1.06 -26.35
N THR A 217 0.12 1.94 -26.16
CA THR A 217 0.37 3.37 -25.94
C THR A 217 0.14 3.69 -24.49
N GLU A 218 1.07 4.41 -23.87
CA GLU A 218 1.07 4.62 -22.42
C GLU A 218 1.33 6.08 -22.08
N GLN A 219 0.64 6.58 -21.05
CA GLN A 219 0.86 7.92 -20.50
C GLN A 219 0.90 7.83 -18.97
N VAL A 220 1.91 8.48 -18.39
CA VAL A 220 2.10 8.55 -16.94
C VAL A 220 1.00 9.42 -16.32
N VAL A 221 0.48 8.98 -15.18
CA VAL A 221 -0.46 9.75 -14.37
C VAL A 221 0.33 10.75 -13.52
N ARG A 222 0.14 12.04 -13.75
CA ARG A 222 0.75 13.15 -12.98
C ARG A 222 -0.29 14.24 -12.72
#